data_AF-A0AAU3FT02-F1
#
_entry.id   AF-A0AAU3FT02-F1
#
_cell.length_a   1.000
_cell.length_b   1.000
_cell.length_c   1.000
_cell.angle_alpha   90.00
_cell.angle_beta   90.00
_cell.angle_gamma   90.00
#
_symmetry.space_group_name_H-M   'P 1'
#
loop_
_entity.id
_entity.type
_entity.pdbx_description
1 polymer ?
#
loop_
_entity_poly.entity_id
_entity_poly.type
_entity_poly.pdbx_seq_one_letter_code
_entity_poly.pdbx_strand_id
1 'polypeptide(L)'
;MAGDQLVVLTDDKKLQNSDNILPAINAKVAKPQLVAALDKVSAALDTPKLIGLNKAVVVDRKTSKIAAAEFAAANNLTQGLEKGPGGPIVVGAGNFSESETLAELYRITLTAAGYQVKVQQIGNRELYEPALEKGEIQVVPEYAATMAEFLNTKANGKDAPPVSSPELDKTVAALKASGEKAGLAFGAPSAAQDQNAFAVTKAFADKYGVTTLSDLAAKCSGSATVLAGPPECPKRPMCQAGLVKVYDFKAGSFSSLDAAGPQTKNALTTGNASVGLVLSSDGALAVG
;
A
#
# COMPACT_ATOMS: atom_id res chain seq x y z
N MET A 1 23.62 -11.56 3.45
CA MET A 1 24.70 -10.71 4.01
C MET A 1 24.09 -9.86 5.09
N ALA A 2 24.67 -9.86 6.30
CA ALA A 2 24.17 -9.05 7.38
C ALA A 2 24.31 -7.55 7.09
N GLY A 3 23.41 -6.75 7.65
CA GLY A 3 23.38 -5.30 7.54
C GLY A 3 22.07 -4.74 8.07
N ASP A 4 22.14 -3.59 8.73
CA ASP A 4 21.02 -3.07 9.53
C ASP A 4 20.00 -2.27 8.71
N GLN A 5 20.31 -2.00 7.44
CA GLN A 5 19.46 -1.25 6.53
C GLN A 5 18.95 -2.15 5.40
N LEU A 6 17.64 -2.12 5.18
CA LEU A 6 16.98 -2.79 4.06
C LEU A 6 16.73 -1.82 2.90
N VAL A 7 16.78 -2.33 1.68
CA VAL A 7 16.39 -1.62 0.46
C VAL A 7 15.48 -2.49 -0.39
N VAL A 8 14.38 -1.92 -0.87
CA VAL A 8 13.49 -2.56 -1.84
C VAL A 8 14.09 -2.46 -3.23
N LEU A 9 14.11 -3.60 -3.93
CA LEU A 9 14.50 -3.66 -5.33
C LEU A 9 13.35 -3.20 -6.22
N THR A 10 13.66 -2.43 -7.26
CA THR A 10 12.66 -2.02 -8.25
C THR A 10 12.14 -3.23 -9.03
N ASP A 11 10.82 -3.36 -9.09
CA ASP A 11 10.11 -4.35 -9.90
C ASP A 11 10.02 -3.92 -11.37
N ASP A 12 11.14 -4.02 -12.10
CA ASP A 12 11.35 -3.44 -13.42
C ASP A 12 10.58 -4.15 -14.56
N LYS A 13 10.13 -5.38 -14.34
CA LYS A 13 9.25 -6.14 -15.25
C LYS A 13 7.81 -6.27 -14.75
N LYS A 14 7.44 -5.50 -13.71
CA LYS A 14 6.04 -5.33 -13.30
C LYS A 14 5.39 -6.66 -12.87
N LEU A 15 6.03 -7.39 -11.97
CA LEU A 15 5.45 -8.57 -11.34
C LEU A 15 4.25 -8.23 -10.44
N GLN A 16 4.28 -7.07 -9.78
CA GLN A 16 3.27 -6.64 -8.81
C GLN A 16 2.21 -5.76 -9.45
N ASN A 17 0.95 -5.97 -9.05
CA ASN A 17 -0.13 -5.09 -9.47
C ASN A 17 -0.08 -3.79 -8.66
N SER A 18 -0.51 -2.69 -9.27
CA SER A 18 -0.35 -1.36 -8.71
C SER A 18 -1.35 -1.08 -7.58
N ASP A 19 -0.92 -1.25 -6.33
CA ASP A 19 -1.66 -0.85 -5.14
C ASP A 19 -1.31 0.58 -4.72
N ASN A 20 -1.56 1.52 -5.64
CA ASN A 20 -1.49 2.93 -5.32
C ASN A 20 -2.63 3.30 -4.37
N ILE A 21 -2.30 4.12 -3.36
CA ILE A 21 -3.29 4.59 -2.38
C ILE A 21 -4.21 5.61 -3.04
N LEU A 22 -5.51 5.49 -2.81
CA LEU A 22 -6.54 6.42 -3.26
C LEU A 22 -7.72 6.48 -2.27
N PRO A 23 -8.52 7.57 -2.29
CA PRO A 23 -9.74 7.63 -1.49
C PRO A 23 -10.87 6.86 -2.18
N ALA A 24 -11.47 5.89 -1.48
CA ALA A 24 -12.76 5.29 -1.82
C ALA A 24 -13.88 6.08 -1.11
N ILE A 25 -14.94 6.42 -1.85
CA ILE A 25 -15.95 7.39 -1.42
C ILE A 25 -17.34 6.84 -1.72
N ASN A 26 -18.28 6.95 -0.80
CA ASN A 26 -19.69 6.70 -1.13
C ASN A 26 -20.15 7.74 -2.17
N ALA A 27 -20.67 7.30 -3.33
CA ALA A 27 -20.96 8.19 -4.45
C ALA A 27 -21.94 9.33 -4.11
N LYS A 28 -22.82 9.15 -3.11
CA LYS A 28 -23.79 10.18 -2.69
C LYS A 28 -23.11 11.44 -2.12
N VAL A 29 -21.93 11.30 -1.53
CA VAL A 29 -21.18 12.40 -0.91
C VAL A 29 -19.96 12.86 -1.71
N ALA A 30 -19.68 12.23 -2.87
CA ALA A 30 -18.53 12.52 -3.73
C ALA A 30 -18.68 13.87 -4.50
N LYS A 31 -18.83 14.96 -3.75
CA LYS A 31 -18.89 16.34 -4.29
C LYS A 31 -17.48 16.83 -4.62
N PRO A 32 -17.33 17.74 -5.61
CA PRO A 32 -16.01 18.21 -6.06
C PRO A 32 -15.09 18.69 -4.92
N GLN A 33 -15.62 19.43 -3.94
CA GLN A 33 -14.83 19.95 -2.81
C GLN A 33 -14.37 18.84 -1.85
N LEU A 34 -15.21 17.81 -1.63
CA LEU A 34 -14.85 16.64 -0.82
C LEU A 34 -13.74 15.84 -1.52
N VAL A 35 -13.91 15.57 -2.82
CA VAL A 35 -12.92 14.83 -3.62
C VAL A 35 -11.60 15.60 -3.68
N ALA A 36 -11.62 16.91 -3.95
CA ALA A 36 -10.43 17.75 -4.00
C ALA A 36 -9.65 17.77 -2.67
N ALA A 37 -10.35 17.78 -1.53
CA ALA A 37 -9.71 17.71 -0.22
C ALA A 37 -9.02 16.36 0.04
N LEU A 38 -9.59 15.27 -0.45
CA LEU A 38 -8.96 13.94 -0.37
C LEU A 38 -7.79 13.82 -1.34
N ASP A 39 -7.95 14.29 -2.57
CA ASP A 39 -6.92 14.28 -3.61
C ASP A 39 -5.70 15.14 -3.26
N LYS A 40 -5.88 16.15 -2.40
CA LYS A 40 -4.77 16.91 -1.81
C LYS A 40 -3.81 16.01 -1.02
N VAL A 41 -4.32 14.98 -0.33
CA VAL A 41 -3.50 13.97 0.34
C VAL A 41 -2.81 13.10 -0.69
N SER A 42 -3.54 12.62 -1.70
CA SER A 42 -2.96 11.79 -2.77
C SER A 42 -1.79 12.49 -3.48
N ALA A 43 -1.94 13.77 -3.80
CA ALA A 43 -0.90 14.55 -4.47
C ALA A 43 0.37 14.79 -3.60
N ALA A 44 0.24 14.74 -2.28
CA ALA A 44 1.36 14.93 -1.37
C ALA A 44 2.10 13.64 -1.02
N LEU A 45 1.52 12.48 -1.34
CA LEU A 45 1.97 11.17 -0.89
C LEU A 45 2.71 10.43 -2.02
N ASP A 46 3.95 10.03 -1.73
CA ASP A 46 4.76 9.11 -2.51
C ASP A 46 5.26 7.98 -1.59
N THR A 47 5.83 6.90 -2.15
CA THR A 47 6.24 5.73 -1.36
C THR A 47 7.27 6.08 -0.29
N PRO A 48 8.34 6.87 -0.55
CA PRO A 48 9.26 7.31 0.50
C PRO A 48 8.58 8.05 1.66
N LYS A 49 7.64 8.95 1.37
CA LYS A 49 6.88 9.67 2.39
C LYS A 49 5.97 8.73 3.18
N LEU A 50 5.32 7.77 2.52
CA LEU A 50 4.50 6.76 3.18
C LEU A 50 5.33 5.87 4.11
N ILE A 51 6.51 5.44 3.68
CA ILE A 51 7.48 4.73 4.53
C ILE A 51 7.80 5.55 5.78
N GLY A 52 8.10 6.85 5.62
CA GLY A 52 8.36 7.75 6.75
C GLY A 52 7.17 7.86 7.71
N LEU A 53 5.95 7.93 7.16
CA LEU A 53 4.71 7.98 7.93
C LEU A 53 4.49 6.67 8.72
N ASN A 54 4.72 5.52 8.09
CA ASN A 54 4.62 4.22 8.73
C ASN A 54 5.71 4.00 9.79
N LYS A 55 6.94 4.47 9.55
CA LYS A 55 8.01 4.45 10.55
C LYS A 55 7.60 5.22 11.80
N ALA A 56 7.02 6.41 11.64
CA ALA A 56 6.60 7.24 12.76
C ALA A 56 5.65 6.50 13.71
N VAL A 57 4.76 5.66 13.18
CA VAL A 57 3.79 4.90 13.98
C VAL A 57 4.37 3.57 14.49
N VAL A 58 4.95 2.78 13.59
CA VAL A 58 5.36 1.39 13.89
C VAL A 58 6.68 1.34 14.67
N VAL A 59 7.63 2.20 14.31
CA VAL A 59 8.98 2.23 14.89
C VAL A 59 9.07 3.28 15.99
N ASP A 60 8.67 4.52 15.70
CA ASP A 60 8.79 5.64 16.65
C ASP A 60 7.63 5.72 17.64
N ARG A 61 6.66 4.80 17.53
CA ARG A 61 5.53 4.62 18.46
C ARG A 61 4.64 5.86 18.61
N LYS A 62 4.60 6.75 17.62
CA LYS A 62 3.60 7.82 17.56
C LYS A 62 2.22 7.21 17.34
N THR A 63 1.18 7.91 17.79
CA THR A 63 -0.19 7.56 17.38
C THR A 63 -0.41 7.98 15.93
N SER A 64 -1.29 7.27 15.21
CA SER A 64 -1.71 7.60 13.84
C SER A 64 -2.13 9.07 13.72
N LYS A 65 -2.84 9.59 14.73
CA LYS A 65 -3.27 10.99 14.78
C LYS A 65 -2.11 11.99 14.86
N ILE A 66 -1.09 11.72 15.66
CA ILE A 66 0.09 12.61 15.77
C ILE A 66 0.89 12.57 14.47
N ALA A 67 1.18 11.37 13.95
CA ALA A 67 1.93 11.21 12.71
C ALA A 67 1.23 11.91 11.53
N ALA A 68 -0.09 11.73 11.40
CA ALA A 68 -0.89 12.42 10.39
C ALA A 68 -0.87 13.96 10.56
N ALA A 69 -0.97 14.48 11.78
CA ALA A 69 -0.95 15.92 12.03
C ALA A 69 0.39 16.56 11.65
N GLU A 70 1.51 15.93 12.02
CA GLU A 70 2.84 16.40 11.65
C GLU A 70 3.06 16.35 10.13
N PHE A 71 2.66 15.25 9.48
CA PHE A 71 2.74 15.11 8.03
C PHE A 71 1.90 16.18 7.32
N ALA A 72 0.68 16.41 7.80
CA ALA A 72 -0.23 17.41 7.22
C ALA A 72 0.32 18.82 7.33
N ALA A 73 0.93 19.17 8.47
CA ALA A 73 1.59 20.45 8.67
C ALA A 73 2.80 20.61 7.73
N ALA A 74 3.68 19.59 7.68
CA ALA A 74 4.88 19.61 6.86
C ALA A 74 4.59 19.71 5.35
N ASN A 75 3.46 19.19 4.89
CA ASN A 75 3.05 19.19 3.48
C ASN A 75 1.96 20.22 3.14
N ASN A 76 1.65 21.16 4.05
CA ASN A 76 0.65 22.22 3.85
C ASN A 76 -0.73 21.70 3.41
N LEU A 77 -1.17 20.56 3.95
CA LEU A 77 -2.39 19.88 3.46
C LEU A 77 -3.69 20.62 3.74
N THR A 78 -3.69 21.60 4.64
CA THR A 78 -4.88 22.40 4.99
C THR A 78 -4.97 23.71 4.22
N GLN A 79 -3.98 24.05 3.39
CA GLN A 79 -3.93 25.33 2.67
C GLN A 79 -4.55 25.21 1.27
N GLY A 80 -5.26 26.26 0.85
CA GLY A 80 -5.84 26.37 -0.50
C GLY A 80 -7.01 25.42 -0.77
N LEU A 81 -7.63 24.87 0.28
CA LEU A 81 -8.83 24.04 0.15
C LEU A 81 -10.08 24.91 0.03
N GLU A 82 -10.89 24.66 -1.00
CA GLU A 82 -12.22 25.27 -1.11
C GLU A 82 -13.15 24.67 -0.06
N LYS A 83 -13.98 25.52 0.55
CA LYS A 83 -14.98 25.04 1.51
C LYS A 83 -16.13 24.36 0.78
N GLY A 84 -16.43 23.13 1.19
CA GLY A 84 -17.62 22.41 0.75
C GLY A 84 -18.88 22.83 1.50
N PRO A 85 -20.03 22.20 1.21
CA PRO A 85 -21.30 22.45 1.92
C PRO A 85 -21.30 22.02 3.39
N GLY A 86 -20.22 21.40 3.88
CA GLY A 86 -20.10 20.87 5.23
C GLY A 86 -20.92 19.60 5.46
N GLY A 87 -21.28 19.36 6.72
CA GLY A 87 -22.03 18.17 7.15
C GLY A 87 -21.14 17.06 7.73
N PRO A 88 -21.76 16.03 8.34
CA PRO A 88 -21.05 14.93 8.97
C PRO A 88 -20.44 13.99 7.93
N ILE A 89 -19.18 13.62 8.13
CA ILE A 89 -18.46 12.62 7.34
C ILE A 89 -17.80 11.63 8.30
N VAL A 90 -18.03 10.34 8.07
CA VAL A 90 -17.32 9.26 8.76
C VAL A 90 -16.26 8.71 7.81
N VAL A 91 -15.00 8.86 8.20
CA VAL A 91 -13.87 8.22 7.52
C VAL A 91 -13.63 6.88 8.20
N GLY A 92 -13.85 5.79 7.48
CA GLY A 92 -13.51 4.44 7.94
C GLY A 92 -12.02 4.17 7.83
N ALA A 93 -11.53 3.29 8.70
CA ALA A 93 -10.18 2.74 8.63
C ALA A 93 -10.20 1.21 8.76
N GLY A 94 -9.25 0.59 8.07
CA GLY A 94 -8.88 -0.81 8.22
C GLY A 94 -8.28 -1.10 9.60
N ASN A 95 -8.08 -2.38 9.93
CA ASN A 95 -7.49 -2.81 11.21
C ASN A 95 -5.95 -2.81 11.23
N PHE A 96 -5.33 -1.78 10.67
CA PHE A 96 -3.88 -1.62 10.64
C PHE A 96 -3.47 -0.16 10.56
N SER A 97 -2.26 0.13 11.05
CA SER A 97 -1.80 1.49 11.34
C SER A 97 -1.71 2.40 10.12
N GLU A 98 -1.33 1.88 8.94
CA GLU A 98 -1.24 2.70 7.72
C GLU A 98 -2.64 3.22 7.34
N SER A 99 -3.65 2.34 7.29
CA SER A 99 -5.03 2.74 6.99
C SER A 99 -5.59 3.75 8.00
N GLU A 100 -5.34 3.56 9.30
CA GLU A 100 -5.72 4.53 10.33
C GLU A 100 -5.03 5.89 10.15
N THR A 101 -3.75 5.90 9.80
CA THR A 101 -2.98 7.13 9.62
C THR A 101 -3.43 7.89 8.37
N LEU A 102 -3.70 7.18 7.26
CA LEU A 102 -4.29 7.76 6.05
C LEU A 102 -5.71 8.30 6.31
N ALA A 103 -6.52 7.59 7.11
CA ALA A 103 -7.84 8.05 7.50
C ALA A 103 -7.78 9.34 8.34
N GLU A 104 -6.78 9.48 9.21
CA GLU A 104 -6.53 10.74 9.94
C GLU A 104 -6.09 11.88 9.02
N LEU A 105 -5.30 11.61 7.97
CA LEU A 105 -4.97 12.61 6.95
C LEU A 105 -6.22 13.09 6.21
N TYR A 106 -7.11 12.17 5.82
CA TYR A 106 -8.41 12.53 5.24
C TYR A 106 -9.27 13.31 6.22
N ARG A 107 -9.29 12.96 7.51
CA ARG A 107 -9.99 13.75 8.53
C ARG A 107 -9.46 15.19 8.57
N ILE A 108 -8.15 15.38 8.53
CA ILE A 108 -7.53 16.71 8.57
C ILE A 108 -7.93 17.56 7.36
N THR A 109 -7.79 17.04 6.14
CA THR A 109 -8.09 17.82 4.93
C THR A 109 -9.59 18.08 4.78
N LEU A 110 -10.44 17.10 5.07
CA LEU A 110 -11.89 17.28 5.04
C LEU A 110 -12.37 18.26 6.12
N THR A 111 -11.78 18.24 7.32
CA THR A 111 -12.11 19.24 8.35
C THR A 111 -11.73 20.65 7.89
N ALA A 112 -10.56 20.81 7.28
CA ALA A 112 -10.13 22.09 6.72
C ALA A 112 -11.04 22.57 5.56
N ALA A 113 -11.60 21.63 4.78
CA ALA A 113 -12.61 21.89 3.76
C ALA A 113 -14.03 22.14 4.32
N GLY A 114 -14.22 22.17 5.65
CA GLY A 114 -15.48 22.58 6.30
C GLY A 114 -16.42 21.44 6.70
N TYR A 115 -16.00 20.18 6.61
CA TYR A 115 -16.80 19.03 7.05
C TYR A 115 -16.62 18.72 8.54
N GLN A 116 -17.61 18.09 9.16
CA GLN A 116 -17.52 17.58 10.54
C GLN A 116 -17.12 16.10 10.49
N VAL A 117 -15.85 15.82 10.75
CA VAL A 117 -15.26 14.52 10.41
C VAL A 117 -14.88 13.71 11.63
N LYS A 118 -15.30 12.45 11.68
CA LYS A 118 -14.81 11.44 12.63
C LYS A 118 -14.10 10.32 11.89
N VAL A 119 -13.02 9.81 12.48
CA VAL A 119 -12.41 8.54 12.05
C VAL A 119 -13.04 7.40 12.86
N GLN A 120 -13.34 6.29 12.20
CA GLN A 120 -13.84 5.08 12.85
C GLN A 120 -13.14 3.86 12.27
N GLN A 121 -12.46 3.10 13.11
CA GLN A 121 -11.92 1.79 12.72
C GLN A 121 -13.08 0.80 12.63
N ILE A 122 -13.20 0.14 11.48
CA ILE A 122 -14.32 -0.78 11.21
C ILE A 122 -13.85 -2.23 11.20
N GLY A 123 -12.61 -2.49 10.77
CA GLY A 123 -12.05 -3.84 10.71
C GLY A 123 -11.46 -4.15 9.35
N ASN A 124 -11.67 -5.37 8.88
CA ASN A 124 -11.26 -5.82 7.55
C ASN A 124 -12.19 -5.29 6.45
N ARG A 125 -11.72 -5.42 5.20
CA ARG A 125 -12.41 -4.93 3.99
C ARG A 125 -13.80 -5.52 3.82
N GLU A 126 -13.99 -6.78 4.17
CA GLU A 126 -15.28 -7.46 4.14
C GLU A 126 -16.34 -6.81 5.05
N LEU A 127 -15.92 -6.03 6.05
CA LEU A 127 -16.81 -5.28 6.93
C LEU A 127 -16.98 -3.82 6.49
N TYR A 128 -15.88 -3.13 6.17
CA TYR A 128 -15.96 -1.69 5.86
C TYR A 128 -16.46 -1.40 4.45
N GLU A 129 -16.19 -2.25 3.47
CA GLU A 129 -16.62 -2.01 2.09
C GLU A 129 -18.15 -2.02 1.98
N PRO A 130 -18.89 -2.99 2.55
CA PRO A 130 -20.36 -2.93 2.56
C PRO A 130 -20.90 -1.74 3.36
N ALA A 131 -20.23 -1.34 4.45
CA ALA A 131 -20.59 -0.14 5.21
C ALA A 131 -20.39 1.15 4.37
N LEU A 132 -19.35 1.19 3.54
CA LEU A 132 -19.07 2.28 2.61
C LEU A 132 -20.15 2.35 1.52
N GLU A 133 -20.51 1.23 0.89
CA GLU A 133 -21.58 1.19 -0.12
C GLU A 133 -22.93 1.68 0.45
N LYS A 134 -23.29 1.21 1.65
CA LYS A 134 -24.52 1.60 2.34
C LYS A 134 -24.53 3.05 2.80
N GLY A 135 -23.35 3.68 2.90
CA GLY A 135 -23.19 5.03 3.43
C GLY A 135 -23.26 5.10 4.95
N GLU A 136 -22.99 3.99 5.65
CA GLU A 136 -22.76 3.97 7.10
C GLU A 136 -21.43 4.66 7.43
N ILE A 137 -20.47 4.54 6.51
CA ILE A 137 -19.27 5.37 6.41
C ILE A 137 -19.21 6.03 5.02
N GLN A 138 -18.48 7.14 4.89
CA GLN A 138 -18.48 7.95 3.67
C GLN A 138 -17.18 7.86 2.88
N VAL A 139 -16.05 7.64 3.54
CA VAL A 139 -14.71 7.64 2.93
C VAL A 139 -13.85 6.57 3.58
N VAL A 140 -13.00 5.88 2.82
CA VAL A 140 -11.97 4.97 3.32
C VAL A 140 -10.71 5.11 2.45
N PRO A 141 -9.49 5.13 3.02
CA PRO A 141 -8.26 4.97 2.23
C PRO A 141 -8.17 3.54 1.69
N GLU A 142 -7.98 3.41 0.38
CA GLU A 142 -7.94 2.12 -0.32
C GLU A 142 -6.73 1.98 -1.24
N TYR A 143 -6.50 0.74 -1.65
CA TYR A 143 -5.39 0.27 -2.47
C TYR A 143 -5.94 -0.20 -3.81
N ALA A 144 -5.47 0.41 -4.90
CA ALA A 144 -6.17 0.37 -6.17
C ALA A 144 -6.41 -1.05 -6.73
N ALA A 145 -5.37 -1.89 -6.80
CA ALA A 145 -5.47 -3.24 -7.35
C ALA A 145 -6.29 -4.15 -6.44
N THR A 146 -6.02 -4.12 -5.14
CA THR A 146 -6.70 -4.95 -4.15
C THR A 146 -8.20 -4.62 -4.09
N MET A 147 -8.59 -3.35 -4.10
CA MET A 147 -10.00 -2.96 -4.13
C MET A 147 -10.67 -3.33 -5.46
N ALA A 148 -9.96 -3.24 -6.58
CA ALA A 148 -10.49 -3.63 -7.89
C ALA A 148 -10.84 -5.13 -7.91
N GLU A 149 -9.94 -5.98 -7.38
CA GLU A 149 -10.20 -7.41 -7.27
C GLU A 149 -11.28 -7.74 -6.25
N PHE A 150 -11.34 -7.01 -5.14
CA PHE A 150 -12.38 -7.19 -4.14
C PHE A 150 -13.78 -6.96 -4.75
N LEU A 151 -13.98 -5.83 -5.44
CA LEU A 151 -15.26 -5.53 -6.10
C LEU A 151 -15.56 -6.49 -7.25
N ASN A 152 -14.54 -6.87 -8.03
CA ASN A 152 -14.68 -7.83 -9.13
C ASN A 152 -15.15 -9.20 -8.62
N THR A 153 -14.50 -9.75 -7.60
CA THR A 153 -14.85 -11.06 -7.04
C THR A 153 -16.18 -11.04 -6.29
N LYS A 154 -16.52 -9.92 -5.65
CA LYS A 154 -17.84 -9.69 -5.06
C LYS A 154 -18.95 -9.72 -6.12
N ALA A 155 -18.75 -9.07 -7.26
CA ALA A 155 -19.77 -8.97 -8.32
C ALA A 155 -19.84 -10.22 -9.21
N ASN A 156 -18.69 -10.84 -9.51
CA ASN A 156 -18.56 -11.86 -10.56
C ASN A 156 -18.17 -13.25 -10.00
N GLY A 157 -17.99 -13.37 -8.69
CA GLY A 157 -17.59 -14.61 -8.01
C GLY A 157 -16.08 -14.76 -7.83
N LYS A 158 -15.69 -15.65 -6.92
CA LYS A 158 -14.28 -15.87 -6.51
C LYS A 158 -13.33 -16.31 -7.62
N ASP A 159 -13.87 -16.86 -8.72
CA ASP A 159 -13.10 -17.38 -9.85
C ASP A 159 -13.12 -16.41 -11.05
N ALA A 160 -13.62 -15.18 -10.85
CA ALA A 160 -13.60 -14.15 -11.88
C ALA A 160 -12.17 -13.87 -12.35
N PRO A 161 -11.95 -13.68 -13.66
CA PRO A 161 -10.64 -13.24 -14.16
C PRO A 161 -10.21 -11.94 -13.47
N PRO A 162 -8.93 -11.80 -13.08
CA PRO A 162 -8.42 -10.56 -12.50
C PRO A 162 -8.64 -9.37 -13.44
N VAL A 163 -8.96 -8.22 -12.86
CA VAL A 163 -9.19 -6.95 -13.58
C VAL A 163 -8.11 -5.91 -13.31
N SER A 164 -7.32 -6.11 -12.26
CA SER A 164 -6.16 -5.30 -11.93
C SER A 164 -4.93 -5.77 -12.70
N SER A 165 -4.03 -4.82 -12.95
CA SER A 165 -2.75 -5.07 -13.58
C SER A 165 -1.65 -4.19 -12.95
N PRO A 166 -0.39 -4.38 -13.37
CA PRO A 166 0.70 -3.47 -13.02
C PRO A 166 0.64 -2.11 -13.70
N GLU A 167 -0.37 -1.84 -14.52
CA GLU A 167 -0.56 -0.56 -15.19
C GLU A 167 -1.63 0.22 -14.43
N LEU A 168 -1.20 1.22 -13.64
CA LEU A 168 -2.07 2.00 -12.76
C LEU A 168 -3.34 2.50 -13.47
N ASP A 169 -3.22 3.08 -14.66
CA ASP A 169 -4.37 3.61 -15.39
C ASP A 169 -5.41 2.53 -15.73
N LYS A 170 -4.97 1.31 -16.07
CA LYS A 170 -5.88 0.19 -16.35
C LYS A 170 -6.55 -0.29 -15.07
N THR A 171 -5.77 -0.43 -13.99
CA THR A 171 -6.29 -0.83 -12.68
C THR A 171 -7.31 0.17 -12.16
N VAL A 172 -7.02 1.48 -12.21
CA VAL A 172 -7.94 2.52 -11.76
C VAL A 172 -9.17 2.62 -12.66
N ALA A 173 -9.05 2.42 -13.97
CA ALA A 173 -10.20 2.36 -14.86
C ALA A 173 -11.12 1.17 -14.51
N ALA A 174 -10.56 -0.02 -14.29
CA ALA A 174 -11.33 -1.20 -13.87
C ALA A 174 -11.97 -1.03 -12.49
N LEU A 175 -11.23 -0.41 -11.55
CA LEU A 175 -11.72 -0.07 -10.22
C LEU A 175 -12.92 0.87 -10.31
N LYS A 176 -12.81 1.97 -11.05
CA LYS A 176 -13.91 2.94 -11.23
C LYS A 176 -15.14 2.29 -11.86
N ALA A 177 -14.97 1.49 -12.91
CA ALA A 177 -16.07 0.78 -13.55
C ALA A 177 -16.79 -0.20 -12.61
N SER A 178 -16.06 -0.82 -11.67
CA SER A 178 -16.63 -1.71 -10.65
C SER A 178 -17.29 -0.92 -9.52
N GLY A 179 -16.66 0.17 -9.09
CA GLY A 179 -17.17 1.07 -8.05
C GLY A 179 -18.48 1.74 -8.43
N GLU A 180 -18.62 2.22 -9.66
CA GLU A 180 -19.86 2.85 -10.13
C GLU A 180 -21.07 1.92 -9.96
N LYS A 181 -20.89 0.62 -10.24
CA LYS A 181 -21.93 -0.41 -10.04
C LYS A 181 -22.25 -0.65 -8.56
N ALA A 182 -21.25 -0.44 -7.69
CA ALA A 182 -21.36 -0.55 -6.24
C ALA A 182 -21.85 0.74 -5.55
N GLY A 183 -22.09 1.82 -6.30
CA GLY A 183 -22.43 3.13 -5.72
C GLY A 183 -21.25 3.81 -5.03
N LEU A 184 -20.03 3.51 -5.49
CA LEU A 184 -18.77 4.06 -5.01
C LEU A 184 -18.14 4.97 -6.07
N ALA A 185 -17.42 5.99 -5.59
CA ALA A 185 -16.54 6.83 -6.38
C ALA A 185 -15.12 6.73 -5.83
N PHE A 186 -14.13 7.00 -6.68
CA PHE A 186 -12.72 6.99 -6.30
C PHE A 186 -12.04 8.28 -6.74
N GLY A 187 -11.25 8.87 -5.83
CA GLY A 187 -10.44 10.05 -6.15
C GLY A 187 -9.19 9.72 -6.97
N ALA A 188 -8.27 10.67 -7.02
CA ALA A 188 -6.99 10.50 -7.69
C ALA A 188 -6.07 9.53 -6.92
N PRO A 189 -5.39 8.59 -7.60
CA PRO A 189 -4.36 7.79 -6.97
C PRO A 189 -3.15 8.64 -6.62
N SER A 190 -2.55 8.36 -5.46
CA SER A 190 -1.25 8.89 -5.06
C SER A 190 -0.12 8.22 -5.83
N ALA A 191 1.08 8.79 -5.79
CA ALA A 191 2.28 8.11 -6.27
C ALA A 191 2.74 6.99 -5.30
N ALA A 192 2.23 6.99 -4.06
CA ALA A 192 2.57 6.03 -3.04
C ALA A 192 1.91 4.68 -3.29
N GLN A 193 2.69 3.62 -3.08
CA GLN A 193 2.28 2.24 -3.24
C GLN A 193 2.52 1.47 -1.94
N ASP A 194 1.53 0.69 -1.52
CA ASP A 194 1.69 -0.38 -0.54
C ASP A 194 1.33 -1.71 -1.22
N GLN A 195 2.36 -2.40 -1.68
CA GLN A 195 2.24 -3.67 -2.36
C GLN A 195 3.36 -4.60 -1.92
N ASN A 196 3.22 -5.88 -2.25
CA ASN A 196 4.32 -6.84 -2.12
C ASN A 196 5.56 -6.31 -2.84
N ALA A 197 6.71 -6.43 -2.19
CA ALA A 197 8.00 -6.04 -2.72
C ALA A 197 9.07 -7.03 -2.26
N PHE A 198 10.27 -6.95 -2.84
CA PHE A 198 11.39 -7.75 -2.38
C PHE A 198 12.52 -6.84 -1.94
N ALA A 199 12.99 -7.08 -0.71
CA ALA A 199 14.08 -6.33 -0.12
C ALA A 199 15.32 -7.20 0.07
N VAL A 200 16.46 -6.52 0.02
CA VAL A 200 17.78 -7.03 0.40
C VAL A 200 18.39 -6.06 1.41
N THR A 201 19.50 -6.42 2.05
CA THR A 201 20.26 -5.43 2.83
C THR A 201 20.98 -4.46 1.90
N LYS A 202 21.15 -3.20 2.32
CA LYS A 202 21.94 -2.21 1.56
C LYS A 202 23.36 -2.71 1.26
N ALA A 203 23.98 -3.38 2.23
CA ALA A 203 25.29 -4.01 2.07
C ALA A 203 25.30 -5.09 0.98
N PHE A 204 24.23 -5.88 0.85
CA PHE A 204 24.07 -6.83 -0.25
C PHE A 204 23.90 -6.11 -1.60
N ALA A 205 23.02 -5.10 -1.63
CA ALA A 205 22.79 -4.30 -2.83
C ALA A 205 24.07 -3.67 -3.39
N ASP A 206 24.87 -3.06 -2.52
CA ASP A 206 26.12 -2.39 -2.89
C ASP A 206 27.19 -3.38 -3.36
N LYS A 207 27.34 -4.51 -2.65
CA LYS A 207 28.37 -5.51 -3.00
C LYS A 207 28.11 -6.14 -4.36
N TYR A 208 26.86 -6.46 -4.66
CA TYR A 208 26.49 -7.16 -5.89
C TYR A 208 25.99 -6.21 -6.99
N GLY A 209 25.91 -4.90 -6.72
CA GLY A 209 25.39 -3.90 -7.64
C GLY A 209 23.97 -4.24 -8.09
N VAL A 210 23.08 -4.57 -7.15
CA VAL A 210 21.68 -4.91 -7.44
C VAL A 210 20.74 -3.78 -7.03
N THR A 211 19.94 -3.30 -7.98
CA THR A 211 18.95 -2.24 -7.76
C THR A 211 17.55 -2.66 -8.20
N THR A 212 17.47 -3.62 -9.11
CA THR A 212 16.22 -4.15 -9.68
C THR A 212 16.05 -5.65 -9.40
N LEU A 213 14.85 -6.17 -9.59
CA LEU A 213 14.61 -7.61 -9.57
C LEU A 213 15.32 -8.33 -10.72
N SER A 214 15.46 -7.69 -11.89
CA SER A 214 16.28 -8.22 -12.97
C SER A 214 17.77 -8.30 -12.61
N ASP A 215 18.31 -7.30 -11.91
CA ASP A 215 19.70 -7.36 -11.43
C ASP A 215 19.89 -8.53 -10.47
N LEU A 216 18.98 -8.70 -9.50
CA LEU A 216 19.00 -9.81 -8.57
C LEU A 216 18.95 -11.15 -9.30
N ALA A 217 18.06 -11.28 -10.29
CA ALA A 217 17.94 -12.47 -11.10
C ALA A 217 19.22 -12.81 -11.86
N ALA A 218 19.82 -11.82 -12.53
CA ALA A 218 21.00 -12.00 -13.35
C ALA A 218 22.28 -12.26 -12.54
N LYS A 219 22.43 -11.58 -11.39
CA LYS A 219 23.71 -11.56 -10.64
C LYS A 219 23.70 -12.47 -9.42
N CYS A 220 22.52 -12.80 -8.89
CA CYS A 220 22.39 -13.44 -7.59
C CYS A 220 21.43 -14.64 -7.60
N SER A 221 20.92 -15.11 -8.74
CA SER A 221 20.25 -16.44 -8.77
C SER A 221 21.25 -17.56 -8.50
N GLY A 222 20.80 -18.61 -7.80
CA GLY A 222 21.57 -19.83 -7.59
C GLY A 222 21.60 -20.29 -6.13
N SER A 223 22.39 -21.33 -5.90
CA SER A 223 22.45 -22.09 -4.64
C SER A 223 22.77 -21.26 -3.39
N ALA A 224 23.50 -20.14 -3.55
CA ALA A 224 23.87 -19.26 -2.45
C ALA A 224 22.74 -18.32 -1.98
N THR A 225 21.64 -18.24 -2.72
CA THR A 225 20.57 -17.28 -2.44
C THR A 225 19.42 -17.92 -1.71
N VAL A 226 19.06 -17.33 -0.56
CA VAL A 226 17.93 -17.74 0.27
C VAL A 226 16.82 -16.70 0.10
N LEU A 227 15.65 -17.14 -0.40
CA LEU A 227 14.45 -16.31 -0.44
C LEU A 227 13.62 -16.53 0.84
N ALA A 228 13.27 -15.45 1.54
CA ALA A 228 12.41 -15.48 2.70
C ALA A 228 11.00 -14.97 2.38
N GLY A 229 9.99 -15.59 2.98
CA GLY A 229 8.60 -15.14 2.87
C GLY A 229 7.64 -16.12 3.54
N PRO A 230 6.33 -15.91 3.40
CA PRO A 230 5.33 -16.75 4.03
C PRO A 230 5.26 -18.15 3.39
N PRO A 231 4.76 -19.18 4.10
CA PRO A 231 4.79 -20.58 3.64
C PRO A 231 4.19 -20.83 2.24
N GLU A 232 3.23 -19.99 1.83
CA GLU A 232 2.58 -20.05 0.54
C GLU A 232 3.37 -19.39 -0.60
N CYS A 233 4.37 -18.55 -0.30
CA CYS A 233 5.18 -17.80 -1.28
C CYS A 233 5.75 -18.67 -2.42
N PRO A 234 6.25 -19.91 -2.19
CA PRO A 234 6.72 -20.79 -3.26
C PRO A 234 5.71 -21.04 -4.38
N LYS A 235 4.41 -20.99 -4.06
CA LYS A 235 3.31 -21.27 -4.99
C LYS A 235 2.59 -20.01 -5.47
N ARG A 236 2.81 -18.86 -4.84
CA ARG A 236 2.06 -17.63 -5.14
C ARG A 236 2.56 -16.97 -6.43
N PRO A 237 1.66 -16.65 -7.38
CA PRO A 237 2.03 -15.96 -8.62
C PRO A 237 2.71 -14.61 -8.42
N MET A 238 2.41 -13.91 -7.32
CA MET A 238 2.99 -12.61 -6.97
C MET A 238 4.17 -12.74 -5.97
N CYS A 239 4.69 -13.95 -5.77
CA CYS A 239 5.84 -14.22 -4.92
C CYS A 239 6.90 -15.04 -5.68
N GLN A 240 7.40 -16.15 -5.13
CA GLN A 240 8.48 -16.93 -5.77
C GLN A 240 8.10 -17.48 -7.14
N ALA A 241 6.87 -18.00 -7.33
CA ALA A 241 6.45 -18.52 -8.63
C ALA A 241 6.46 -17.42 -9.71
N GLY A 242 6.13 -16.18 -9.31
CA GLY A 242 6.25 -14.99 -10.14
C GLY A 242 7.69 -14.62 -10.46
N LEU A 243 8.56 -14.59 -9.46
CA LEU A 243 9.99 -14.34 -9.64
C LEU A 243 10.62 -15.34 -10.62
N VAL A 244 10.26 -16.62 -10.54
CA VAL A 244 10.70 -17.64 -11.50
C VAL A 244 10.15 -17.32 -12.90
N LYS A 245 8.85 -17.08 -13.03
CA LYS A 245 8.19 -16.92 -14.33
C LYS A 245 8.59 -15.63 -15.07
N VAL A 246 8.68 -14.52 -14.35
CA VAL A 246 8.88 -13.17 -14.92
C VAL A 246 10.36 -12.81 -15.05
N TYR A 247 11.17 -13.23 -14.06
CA TYR A 247 12.57 -12.84 -13.96
C TYR A 247 13.56 -13.97 -14.23
N ASP A 248 13.10 -15.22 -14.35
CA ASP A 248 13.95 -16.42 -14.33
C ASP A 248 14.82 -16.51 -13.04
N PHE A 249 14.35 -15.89 -11.95
CA PHE A 249 15.06 -15.92 -10.68
C PHE A 249 14.89 -17.28 -10.00
N LYS A 250 16.01 -17.89 -9.58
CA LYS A 250 16.04 -19.19 -8.91
C LYS A 250 16.82 -19.08 -7.59
N ALA A 251 16.09 -19.03 -6.47
CA ALA A 251 16.71 -19.16 -5.16
C ALA A 251 17.23 -20.58 -4.94
N GLY A 252 18.36 -20.71 -4.26
CA GLY A 252 18.93 -21.99 -3.86
C GLY A 252 18.13 -22.69 -2.77
N SER A 253 17.50 -21.91 -1.90
CA SER A 253 16.58 -22.41 -0.88
C SER A 253 15.52 -21.35 -0.52
N PHE A 254 14.48 -21.81 0.16
CA PHE A 254 13.39 -20.97 0.66
C PHE A 254 13.32 -21.05 2.19
N SER A 255 13.24 -19.91 2.85
CA SER A 255 13.04 -19.79 4.29
C SER A 255 11.59 -19.38 4.56
N SER A 256 10.83 -20.29 5.17
CA SER A 256 9.42 -20.07 5.52
C SER A 256 9.32 -19.26 6.80
N LEU A 257 8.92 -17.99 6.68
CA LEU A 257 8.83 -16.98 7.76
C LEU A 257 7.49 -16.25 7.70
N ASP A 258 7.35 -15.13 8.41
CA ASP A 258 6.14 -14.29 8.38
C ASP A 258 6.05 -13.42 7.11
N ALA A 259 4.82 -13.07 6.70
CA ALA A 259 4.59 -12.20 5.55
C ALA A 259 5.02 -10.76 5.88
N ALA A 260 6.15 -10.32 5.31
CA ALA A 260 6.70 -8.98 5.52
C ALA A 260 6.93 -8.58 7.00
N GLY A 261 6.95 -9.55 7.92
CA GLY A 261 6.99 -9.28 9.35
C GLY A 261 8.39 -9.28 9.97
N PRO A 262 8.48 -9.18 11.31
CA PRO A 262 9.75 -9.15 12.04
C PRO A 262 10.68 -10.33 11.75
N GLN A 263 10.16 -11.55 11.51
CA GLN A 263 11.04 -12.71 11.28
C GLN A 263 11.76 -12.60 9.93
N THR A 264 11.04 -12.21 8.88
CA THR A 264 11.62 -11.97 7.54
C THR A 264 12.64 -10.84 7.58
N LYS A 265 12.34 -9.72 8.25
CA LYS A 265 13.29 -8.60 8.40
C LYS A 265 14.53 -8.98 9.20
N ASN A 266 14.37 -9.73 10.29
CA ASN A 266 15.49 -10.23 11.07
C ASN A 266 16.36 -11.19 10.26
N ALA A 267 15.75 -12.10 9.49
CA ALA A 267 16.50 -13.01 8.63
C ALA A 267 17.32 -12.26 7.56
N LEU A 268 16.77 -11.18 6.98
CA LEU A 268 17.50 -10.31 6.07
C LEU A 268 18.68 -9.61 6.75
N THR A 269 18.42 -8.92 7.86
CA THR A 269 19.42 -8.08 8.56
C THR A 269 20.54 -8.88 9.22
N THR A 270 20.26 -10.11 9.67
CA THR A 270 21.28 -11.06 10.16
C THR A 270 21.99 -11.81 9.03
N GLY A 271 21.52 -11.67 7.79
CA GLY A 271 22.09 -12.34 6.62
C GLY A 271 21.71 -13.81 6.47
N ASN A 272 20.79 -14.33 7.29
CA ASN A 272 20.20 -15.67 7.17
C ASN A 272 19.32 -15.83 5.92
N ALA A 273 18.77 -14.72 5.42
CA ALA A 273 18.14 -14.62 4.11
C ALA A 273 18.91 -13.62 3.22
N SER A 274 18.91 -13.87 1.91
CA SER A 274 19.53 -12.96 0.93
C SER A 274 18.53 -11.92 0.44
N VAL A 275 17.29 -12.37 0.19
CA VAL A 275 16.17 -11.57 -0.30
C VAL A 275 14.90 -12.00 0.44
N GLY A 276 13.98 -11.07 0.69
CA GLY A 276 12.77 -11.35 1.46
C GLY A 276 11.57 -10.58 0.93
N LEU A 277 10.39 -11.20 0.99
CA LEU A 277 9.12 -10.54 0.73
C LEU A 277 8.84 -9.52 1.84
N VAL A 278 8.67 -8.25 1.45
CA VAL A 278 8.28 -7.13 2.33
C VAL A 278 7.10 -6.37 1.71
N LEU A 279 6.57 -5.38 2.41
CA LEU A 279 5.67 -4.38 1.83
C LEU A 279 6.47 -3.16 1.37
N SER A 280 6.09 -2.56 0.24
CA SER A 280 6.81 -1.41 -0.34
C SER A 280 6.75 -0.16 0.53
N SER A 281 5.76 -0.05 1.41
CA SER A 281 5.57 1.06 2.33
C SER A 281 6.09 0.79 3.75
N ASP A 282 6.73 -0.36 3.98
CA ASP A 282 7.10 -0.79 5.33
C ASP A 282 8.02 0.23 6.04
N GLY A 283 7.64 0.65 7.24
CA GLY A 283 8.39 1.67 8.00
C GLY A 283 9.83 1.26 8.34
N ALA A 284 10.17 -0.03 8.31
CA ALA A 284 11.54 -0.50 8.49
C ALA A 284 12.45 -0.20 7.28
N LEU A 285 11.88 0.24 6.16
CA LEU A 285 12.61 0.66 4.96
C LEU A 285 13.07 2.12 5.02
N ALA A 286 12.61 2.91 5.99
CA ALA A 286 13.03 4.30 6.08
C ALA A 286 14.54 4.38 6.36
N VAL A 287 15.22 5.17 5.55
CA VAL A 287 16.63 5.51 5.76
C VAL A 287 16.72 6.43 6.98
N GLY A 288 17.67 6.13 7.88
CA GLY A 288 17.99 7.00 9.03
C GLY A 288 18.70 8.28 8.63
#